data_AF-A0A5N4EKK1-F1
#
_entry.id   AF-A0A5N4EKK1-F1
#
_cell.length_a   1.000
_cell.length_b   1.000
_cell.length_c   1.000
_cell.angle_alpha   90.00
_cell.angle_beta   90.00
_cell.angle_gamma   90.00
#
_symmetry.space_group_name_H-M   'P 1'
#
loop_
_entity.id
_entity.type
_entity.pdbx_description
1 polymer ?
#
loop_
_entity_poly.entity_id
_entity_poly.type
_entity_poly.pdbx_seq_one_letter_code
_entity_poly.pdbx_strand_id
1 'polypeptide(L)'
;MGLNLTLAKLPDDELHGQGNHTASNVSDGPGMNTTVNNEFDTIVLPGLYLVIFVASILLNGLAVWIFFHIRNKTSFIFYLKNIVVADLIMTLTFPFRIVHDAGFGPWYFKFILCRYTSVLFYANMYTSIMFLGLISIDRYLKVVKPFGDSRMYSITFTKVLSICVWVLMAVLSLPNIILTNGQPTRENIHDCIQLKSPLGVKWHKAIVYVNSCLFVAVLVILIGCYIAIS
;
A
#
# COMPACT_ATOMS: atom_id res chain seq x y z
N MET A 1 28.68 -34.23 53.96
CA MET A 1 29.78 -35.15 53.58
C MET A 1 30.28 -34.71 52.22
N GLY A 2 31.49 -34.13 52.17
CA GLY A 2 32.12 -33.66 50.94
C GLY A 2 33.19 -34.62 50.43
N LEU A 3 33.58 -34.44 49.16
CA LEU A 3 34.89 -34.67 48.50
C LEU A 3 34.66 -34.38 46.99
N ASN A 4 35.14 -33.26 46.40
CA ASN A 4 36.49 -33.00 45.83
C ASN A 4 36.97 -34.11 44.88
N LEU A 5 37.64 -33.91 43.73
CA LEU A 5 38.07 -32.79 42.87
C LEU A 5 38.84 -33.46 41.69
N THR A 6 39.10 -32.71 40.61
CA THR A 6 40.08 -32.89 39.50
C THR A 6 39.44 -33.23 38.13
N LEU A 7 39.41 -32.34 37.13
CA LEU A 7 40.45 -31.54 36.43
C LEU A 7 41.16 -32.38 35.35
N ALA A 8 40.75 -32.18 34.10
CA ALA A 8 41.59 -32.40 32.93
C ALA A 8 41.43 -31.20 31.98
N LYS A 9 42.57 -30.57 31.72
CA LYS A 9 42.80 -29.29 31.05
C LYS A 9 43.70 -29.60 29.84
N LEU A 10 43.28 -29.17 28.65
CA LEU A 10 44.02 -28.84 27.41
C LEU A 10 45.18 -29.74 26.91
N PRO A 11 45.50 -29.67 25.61
CA PRO A 11 46.61 -28.78 25.24
C PRO A 11 46.30 -27.86 24.05
N ASP A 12 46.83 -26.64 24.18
CA ASP A 12 47.17 -25.73 23.10
C ASP A 12 48.40 -26.26 22.35
N ASP A 13 48.48 -26.03 21.03
CA ASP A 13 49.76 -25.88 20.33
C ASP A 13 49.60 -24.90 19.16
N GLU A 14 50.32 -23.78 19.25
CA GLU A 14 50.57 -22.79 18.20
C GLU A 14 51.71 -23.27 17.27
N LEU A 15 51.65 -22.89 15.98
CA LEU A 15 52.59 -21.95 15.32
C LEU A 15 53.05 -22.34 13.88
N HIS A 16 53.18 -21.27 13.06
CA HIS A 16 53.88 -21.09 11.77
C HIS A 16 53.14 -21.52 10.48
N GLY A 17 52.97 -20.70 9.43
CA GLY A 17 53.40 -19.34 9.12
C GLY A 17 53.35 -19.10 7.58
N GLN A 18 52.97 -17.87 7.20
CA GLN A 18 53.21 -17.16 5.92
C GLN A 18 52.47 -17.54 4.61
N GLY A 19 51.71 -16.56 4.11
CA GLY A 19 51.26 -16.43 2.72
C GLY A 19 50.77 -15.01 2.44
N ASN A 20 51.64 -14.16 1.88
CA ASN A 20 51.36 -12.82 1.38
C ASN A 20 50.17 -12.80 0.42
N HIS A 21 49.30 -11.77 0.46
CA HIS A 21 48.80 -11.09 -0.74
C HIS A 21 48.09 -9.77 -0.40
N THR A 22 48.74 -8.66 -0.79
CA THR A 22 48.18 -7.41 -1.32
C THR A 22 47.20 -6.61 -0.45
N ALA A 23 47.75 -5.57 0.19
CA ALA A 23 47.01 -4.38 0.61
C ALA A 23 46.32 -3.74 -0.61
N SER A 24 44.99 -3.76 -0.62
CA SER A 24 44.19 -3.01 -1.58
C SER A 24 43.75 -1.72 -0.90
N ASN A 25 44.42 -0.61 -1.23
CA ASN A 25 43.89 0.73 -0.99
C ASN A 25 42.57 0.87 -1.78
N VAL A 26 41.44 0.88 -1.08
CA VAL A 26 40.17 1.28 -1.67
C VAL A 26 39.77 2.60 -1.03
N SER A 27 39.80 3.61 -1.89
CA SER A 27 39.47 5.00 -1.66
C SER A 27 38.11 5.19 -0.99
N ASP A 28 38.08 6.10 -0.02
CA ASP A 28 36.89 6.69 0.57
C ASP A 28 35.99 7.38 -0.48
N GLY A 29 34.69 7.11 -0.43
CA GLY A 29 33.59 7.84 -1.10
C GLY A 29 32.56 6.92 -1.80
N PRO A 30 31.23 7.08 -1.58
CA PRO A 30 30.51 8.31 -1.23
C PRO A 30 29.57 8.18 -0.01
N GLY A 31 29.84 8.94 1.05
CA GLY A 31 28.92 9.14 2.19
C GLY A 31 27.71 10.06 1.89
N MET A 32 27.47 10.42 0.63
CA MET A 32 26.43 11.39 0.24
C MET A 32 25.09 10.75 -0.14
N ASN A 33 25.08 9.47 -0.55
CA ASN A 33 23.83 8.79 -0.93
C ASN A 33 23.07 8.30 0.31
N THR A 34 23.77 7.88 1.36
CA THR A 34 23.15 7.34 2.57
C THR A 34 22.52 8.43 3.43
N THR A 35 23.15 9.61 3.53
CA THR A 35 22.65 10.75 4.31
C THR A 35 21.41 11.36 3.68
N VAL A 36 21.41 11.58 2.36
CA VAL A 36 20.24 12.10 1.63
C VAL A 36 19.06 11.14 1.73
N ASN A 37 19.25 9.84 1.51
CA ASN A 37 18.16 8.85 1.64
C ASN A 37 17.58 8.82 3.07
N ASN A 38 18.44 8.90 4.10
CA ASN A 38 18.01 8.91 5.49
C ASN A 38 17.25 10.20 5.87
N GLU A 39 17.67 11.37 5.39
CA GLU A 39 16.97 12.63 5.65
C GLU A 39 15.61 12.71 4.94
N PHE A 40 15.53 12.26 3.69
CA PHE A 40 14.28 12.17 2.96
C PHE A 40 13.28 11.21 3.64
N ASP A 41 13.75 10.04 4.05
CA ASP A 41 12.90 9.02 4.67
C ASP A 41 12.46 9.40 6.10
N THR A 42 13.30 10.13 6.85
CA THR A 42 13.07 10.43 8.26
C THR A 42 12.41 11.80 8.50
N ILE A 43 12.52 12.74 7.55
CA ILE A 43 12.01 14.11 7.72
C ILE A 43 10.96 14.46 6.66
N VAL A 44 11.26 14.24 5.39
CA VAL A 44 10.40 14.69 4.28
C VAL A 44 9.15 13.80 4.17
N LEU A 45 9.31 12.48 4.21
CA LEU A 45 8.20 11.53 4.16
C LEU A 45 7.17 11.72 5.29
N PRO A 46 7.55 11.73 6.58
CA PRO A 46 6.59 11.98 7.66
C PRO A 46 5.92 13.35 7.56
N GLY A 47 6.66 14.41 7.17
CA GLY A 47 6.10 15.74 6.94
C GLY A 47 5.03 15.74 5.85
N LEU A 48 5.31 15.09 4.71
CA LEU A 48 4.34 14.93 3.63
C LEU A 48 3.12 14.12 4.07
N TYR A 49 3.31 12.99 4.77
CA TYR A 49 2.19 12.20 5.27
C TYR A 49 1.31 12.97 6.26
N LEU A 50 1.89 13.85 7.07
CA LEU A 50 1.13 14.73 7.96
C LEU A 50 0.32 15.77 7.19
N VAL A 51 0.90 16.42 6.17
CA VAL A 51 0.18 17.37 5.31
C VAL A 51 -0.95 16.67 4.56
N ILE A 52 -0.66 15.50 3.96
CA ILE A 52 -1.67 14.70 3.26
C ILE A 52 -2.76 14.27 4.26
N PHE A 53 -2.41 13.84 5.46
CA PHE A 53 -3.40 13.46 6.48
C PHE A 53 -4.35 14.60 6.83
N VAL A 54 -3.82 15.79 7.13
CA VAL A 54 -4.64 16.97 7.44
C VAL A 54 -5.51 17.34 6.23
N ALA A 55 -4.92 17.42 5.04
CA ALA A 55 -5.67 17.70 3.81
C ALA A 55 -6.77 16.65 3.57
N SER A 56 -6.45 15.37 3.65
CA SER A 56 -7.40 14.27 3.48
C SER A 56 -8.55 14.33 4.47
N ILE A 57 -8.30 14.63 5.75
CA ILE A 57 -9.38 14.82 6.73
C ILE A 57 -10.27 16.00 6.35
N LEU A 58 -9.68 17.14 5.98
CA LEU A 58 -10.45 18.35 5.63
C LEU A 58 -11.28 18.13 4.37
N LEU A 59 -10.67 17.64 3.28
CA LEU A 59 -11.34 17.42 2.00
C LEU A 59 -12.37 16.29 2.08
N ASN A 60 -12.00 15.12 2.63
CA ASN A 60 -12.95 14.01 2.72
C ASN A 60 -14.04 14.28 3.76
N GLY A 61 -13.73 14.98 4.86
CA GLY A 61 -14.73 15.43 5.84
C GLY A 61 -15.74 16.40 5.24
N LEU A 62 -15.27 17.40 4.47
CA LEU A 62 -16.14 18.30 3.73
C LEU A 62 -16.98 17.55 2.68
N ALA A 63 -16.38 16.60 1.96
CA ALA A 63 -17.10 15.79 0.99
C ALA A 63 -18.20 14.94 1.66
N VAL A 64 -17.91 14.31 2.80
CA VAL A 64 -18.93 13.62 3.62
C VAL A 64 -20.04 14.58 4.02
N TRP A 65 -19.71 15.75 4.57
CA TRP A 65 -20.70 16.76 4.97
C TRP A 65 -21.64 17.14 3.81
N ILE A 66 -21.07 17.48 2.65
CA ILE A 66 -21.81 17.82 1.42
C ILE A 66 -22.68 16.63 0.99
N PHE A 67 -22.13 15.42 0.97
CA PHE A 67 -22.82 14.22 0.54
C PHE A 67 -23.90 13.74 1.50
N PHE A 68 -23.79 14.01 2.80
CA PHE A 68 -24.87 13.77 3.75
C PHE A 68 -26.02 14.77 3.57
N HIS A 69 -25.71 16.00 3.15
CA HIS A 69 -26.72 17.00 2.83
C HIS A 69 -27.40 16.76 1.46
N ILE A 70 -26.70 16.18 0.50
CA ILE A 70 -27.22 15.89 -0.84
C ILE A 70 -27.72 14.45 -0.93
N ARG A 71 -29.04 14.27 -1.12
CA ARG A 71 -29.68 12.97 -1.41
C ARG A 71 -29.00 12.31 -2.64
N ASN A 72 -28.86 10.99 -2.63
CA ASN A 72 -28.33 10.18 -3.76
C ASN A 72 -29.22 10.31 -5.02
N LYS A 73 -29.14 11.43 -5.73
CA LYS A 73 -29.99 11.70 -6.90
C LYS A 73 -29.42 11.10 -8.19
N THR A 74 -28.13 10.80 -8.25
CA THR A 74 -27.46 10.30 -9.47
C THR A 74 -26.43 9.21 -9.17
N SER A 75 -26.21 8.32 -10.14
CA SER A 75 -25.15 7.29 -10.09
C SER A 75 -23.75 7.87 -9.89
N PHE A 76 -23.50 9.06 -10.47
CA PHE A 76 -22.26 9.81 -10.29
C PHE A 76 -21.98 10.12 -8.81
N ILE A 77 -22.95 10.69 -8.09
CA ILE A 77 -22.81 11.00 -6.66
C ILE A 77 -22.57 9.70 -5.86
N PHE A 78 -23.20 8.60 -6.24
CA PHE A 78 -22.99 7.31 -5.56
C PHE A 78 -21.55 6.80 -5.72
N TYR A 79 -20.97 6.85 -6.92
CA TYR A 79 -19.57 6.49 -7.12
C TYR A 79 -18.62 7.41 -6.33
N LEU A 80 -18.87 8.72 -6.33
CA LEU A 80 -18.07 9.66 -5.52
C LEU A 80 -18.12 9.35 -4.02
N LYS A 81 -19.29 8.98 -3.48
CA LYS A 81 -19.39 8.55 -2.08
C LYS A 81 -18.53 7.33 -1.78
N ASN A 82 -18.45 6.36 -2.70
CA ASN A 82 -17.60 5.19 -2.52
C ASN A 82 -16.11 5.56 -2.56
N ILE A 83 -15.69 6.48 -3.42
CA ILE A 83 -14.32 7.02 -3.43
C ILE A 83 -14.00 7.65 -2.08
N VAL A 84 -14.88 8.53 -1.57
CA VAL A 84 -14.68 9.18 -0.27
C VAL A 84 -14.60 8.16 0.87
N VAL A 85 -15.44 7.12 0.85
CA VAL A 85 -15.37 6.04 1.85
C VAL A 85 -14.02 5.32 1.78
N ALA A 86 -13.53 5.01 0.58
CA ALA A 86 -12.24 4.38 0.41
C ALA A 86 -11.09 5.28 0.91
N ASP A 87 -11.11 6.57 0.56
CA ASP A 87 -10.12 7.55 0.99
C ASP A 87 -10.14 7.76 2.50
N LEU A 88 -11.30 7.70 3.15
CA LEU A 88 -11.41 7.73 4.62
C LEU A 88 -10.79 6.50 5.26
N ILE A 89 -11.07 5.30 4.73
CA ILE A 89 -10.45 4.05 5.21
C ILE A 89 -8.92 4.17 5.12
N MET A 90 -8.40 4.69 4.01
CA MET A 90 -6.96 4.94 3.85
C MET A 90 -6.45 6.00 4.83
N THR A 91 -7.17 7.12 5.00
CA THR A 91 -6.79 8.21 5.91
C THR A 91 -6.67 7.73 7.35
N LEU A 92 -7.54 6.80 7.78
CA LEU A 92 -7.45 6.17 9.11
C LEU A 92 -6.16 5.34 9.30
N THR A 93 -5.48 4.95 8.22
CA THR A 93 -4.20 4.21 8.30
C THR A 93 -2.97 5.12 8.41
N PHE A 94 -3.10 6.41 8.09
CA PHE A 94 -1.97 7.36 8.10
C PHE A 94 -1.39 7.65 9.50
N PRO A 95 -2.18 7.73 10.59
CA PRO A 95 -1.63 7.87 11.94
C PRO A 95 -0.61 6.78 12.28
N PHE A 96 -0.86 5.54 11.84
CA PHE A 96 0.07 4.42 12.05
C PHE A 96 1.39 4.62 11.29
N ARG A 97 1.34 5.24 10.10
CA ARG A 97 2.54 5.60 9.32
C ARG A 97 3.32 6.72 10.00
N ILE A 98 2.65 7.78 10.42
CA ILE A 98 3.27 8.95 11.08
C ILE A 98 3.98 8.52 12.38
N VAL A 99 3.35 7.67 13.21
CA VAL A 99 3.96 7.18 14.46
C VAL A 99 5.22 6.34 14.19
N HIS A 100 5.21 5.55 13.12
CA HIS A 100 6.38 4.78 12.69
C HIS A 100 7.51 5.69 12.18
N ASP A 101 7.20 6.60 11.25
CA ASP A 101 8.18 7.45 10.59
C ASP A 101 8.80 8.47 11.56
N ALA A 102 8.05 8.90 12.57
CA ALA A 102 8.53 9.75 13.65
C ALA A 102 9.39 9.01 14.70
N GLY A 103 9.64 7.70 14.55
CA GLY A 103 10.54 6.94 15.42
C GLY A 103 9.99 6.61 16.81
N PHE A 104 8.71 6.91 17.09
CA PHE A 104 8.09 6.65 18.39
C PHE A 104 7.55 5.22 18.56
N GLY A 105 7.59 4.41 17.49
CA GLY A 105 7.11 3.03 17.50
C GLY A 105 8.19 1.99 17.84
N PRO A 106 7.86 0.92 18.59
CA PRO A 106 8.69 -0.28 18.66
C PRO A 106 9.03 -0.81 17.26
N TRP A 107 10.20 -1.45 17.10
CA TRP A 107 10.66 -2.00 15.82
C TRP A 107 9.64 -2.92 15.11
N TYR A 108 8.74 -3.58 15.86
CA TYR A 108 7.67 -4.42 15.30
C TYR A 108 6.56 -3.64 14.56
N PHE A 109 6.44 -2.32 14.71
CA PHE A 109 5.40 -1.52 14.01
C PHE A 109 5.50 -1.62 12.50
N LYS A 110 6.72 -1.75 11.96
CA LYS A 110 6.97 -2.02 10.53
C LYS A 110 6.19 -3.23 10.00
N PHE A 111 6.01 -4.26 10.83
CA PHE A 111 5.20 -5.43 10.48
C PHE A 111 3.72 -5.05 10.28
N ILE A 112 3.16 -4.21 11.16
CA ILE A 112 1.77 -3.69 11.01
C ILE A 112 1.66 -2.87 9.73
N LEU A 113 2.64 -2.02 9.44
CA LEU A 113 2.66 -1.22 8.21
C LEU A 113 2.68 -2.11 6.97
N CYS A 114 3.58 -3.09 6.90
CA CYS A 114 3.65 -4.04 5.79
C CYS A 114 2.36 -4.84 5.62
N ARG A 115 1.79 -5.31 6.75
CA ARG A 115 0.65 -6.21 6.74
C ARG A 115 -0.67 -5.51 6.43
N TYR A 116 -0.88 -4.29 6.94
CA TYR A 116 -2.15 -3.58 6.82
C TYR A 116 -2.01 -2.30 6.01
N THR A 117 -1.18 -1.36 6.45
CA THR A 117 -1.14 0.00 5.89
C THR A 117 -0.76 0.00 4.41
N SER A 118 0.28 -0.73 4.00
CA SER A 118 0.69 -0.81 2.60
C SER A 118 -0.38 -1.48 1.74
N VAL A 119 -1.03 -2.52 2.25
CA VAL A 119 -2.09 -3.22 1.52
C VAL A 119 -3.30 -2.31 1.32
N LEU A 120 -3.73 -1.61 2.37
CA LEU A 120 -4.85 -0.67 2.33
C LEU A 120 -4.55 0.55 1.45
N PHE A 121 -3.30 1.03 1.42
CA PHE A 121 -2.86 2.09 0.52
C PHE A 121 -3.07 1.69 -0.95
N TYR A 122 -2.55 0.52 -1.36
CA TYR A 122 -2.74 0.05 -2.73
C TYR A 122 -4.21 -0.28 -3.01
N ALA A 123 -4.92 -0.89 -2.07
CA ALA A 123 -6.32 -1.19 -2.22
C ALA A 123 -7.15 0.09 -2.44
N ASN A 124 -6.88 1.16 -1.69
CA ASN A 124 -7.55 2.43 -1.89
C ASN A 124 -7.26 3.01 -3.28
N MET A 125 -5.99 3.06 -3.65
CA MET A 125 -5.55 3.59 -4.95
C MET A 125 -6.30 2.91 -6.11
N TYR A 126 -6.32 1.57 -6.13
CA TYR A 126 -7.01 0.82 -7.19
C TYR A 126 -8.53 0.92 -7.10
N THR A 127 -9.10 0.99 -5.89
CA THR A 127 -10.55 1.24 -5.71
C THR A 127 -10.96 2.57 -6.35
N SER A 128 -10.21 3.64 -6.06
CA SER A 128 -10.45 4.97 -6.62
C SER A 128 -10.28 4.99 -8.14
N ILE A 129 -9.25 4.33 -8.69
CA ILE A 129 -9.07 4.16 -10.15
C ILE A 129 -10.28 3.48 -10.79
N MET A 130 -10.75 2.36 -10.22
CA MET A 130 -11.90 1.63 -10.74
C MET A 130 -13.17 2.50 -10.73
N PHE A 131 -13.44 3.22 -9.64
CA PHE A 131 -14.59 4.12 -9.58
C PHE A 131 -14.49 5.31 -10.55
N LEU A 132 -13.29 5.86 -10.78
CA LEU A 132 -13.09 6.89 -11.80
C LEU A 132 -13.39 6.36 -13.21
N GLY A 133 -12.98 5.13 -13.52
CA GLY A 133 -13.34 4.46 -14.76
C GLY A 133 -14.86 4.30 -14.93
N LEU A 134 -15.56 3.85 -13.87
CA LEU A 134 -17.02 3.71 -13.87
C LEU A 134 -17.73 5.06 -14.02
N ILE A 135 -17.23 6.11 -13.38
CA ILE A 135 -17.72 7.49 -13.53
C ILE A 135 -17.59 7.94 -14.98
N SER A 136 -16.45 7.66 -15.63
CA SER A 136 -16.21 8.03 -17.02
C SER A 136 -17.19 7.33 -17.97
N ILE A 137 -17.40 6.03 -17.78
CA ILE A 137 -18.38 5.25 -18.56
C ILE A 137 -19.80 5.79 -18.33
N ASP A 138 -20.18 6.07 -17.08
CA ASP A 138 -21.50 6.63 -16.75
C ASP A 138 -21.74 7.97 -17.47
N ARG A 139 -20.72 8.84 -17.52
CA ARG A 139 -20.81 10.11 -18.25
C ARG A 139 -20.86 9.91 -19.76
N TYR A 140 -20.00 9.05 -20.30
CA TYR A 140 -19.99 8.72 -21.72
C TYR A 140 -21.36 8.20 -22.19
N LEU A 141 -21.95 7.25 -21.47
CA LEU A 141 -23.25 6.70 -21.82
C LEU A 141 -24.33 7.79 -21.85
N LYS A 142 -24.37 8.67 -20.83
CA LYS A 142 -25.35 9.77 -20.76
C LYS A 142 -25.23 10.77 -21.91
N VAL A 143 -24.00 11.05 -22.36
CA VAL A 143 -23.75 12.00 -23.46
C VAL A 143 -24.07 11.36 -24.82
N VAL A 144 -23.62 10.12 -25.05
CA VAL A 144 -23.72 9.47 -26.38
C VAL A 144 -25.07 8.80 -26.61
N LYS A 145 -25.75 8.34 -25.55
CA LYS A 145 -27.09 7.72 -25.63
C LYS A 145 -28.13 8.48 -24.79
N PRO A 146 -28.53 9.70 -25.21
CA PRO A 146 -29.49 10.54 -24.48
C PRO A 146 -30.92 9.96 -24.39
N PHE A 147 -31.30 9.01 -25.26
CA PHE A 147 -32.66 8.45 -25.32
C PHE A 147 -32.74 6.94 -25.07
N GLY A 148 -31.66 6.31 -24.61
CA GLY A 148 -31.67 4.88 -24.27
C GLY A 148 -32.29 4.67 -22.90
N ASP A 149 -33.40 3.92 -22.83
CA ASP A 149 -34.02 3.40 -21.59
C ASP A 149 -33.15 2.31 -20.95
N SER A 150 -31.88 2.67 -20.74
CA SER A 150 -30.81 1.74 -20.43
C SER A 150 -30.79 1.50 -18.93
N ARG A 151 -31.03 0.24 -18.56
CA ARG A 151 -30.80 -0.32 -17.22
C ARG A 151 -29.42 0.03 -16.63
N MET A 152 -28.45 0.44 -17.46
CA MET A 152 -27.14 0.94 -17.01
C MET A 152 -27.19 2.26 -16.23
N TYR A 153 -28.25 3.08 -16.38
CA TYR A 153 -28.47 4.28 -15.56
C TYR A 153 -29.16 3.98 -14.23
N SER A 154 -29.62 2.75 -14.03
CA SER A 154 -30.32 2.38 -12.82
C SER A 154 -29.38 2.47 -11.62
N ILE A 155 -29.84 3.13 -10.56
CA ILE A 155 -29.17 3.15 -9.26
C ILE A 155 -28.88 1.72 -8.78
N THR A 156 -29.73 0.74 -9.13
CA THR A 156 -29.50 -0.67 -8.80
C THR A 156 -28.26 -1.23 -9.49
N PHE A 157 -28.04 -0.90 -10.77
CA PHE A 157 -26.85 -1.33 -11.50
C PHE A 157 -25.57 -0.71 -10.91
N THR A 158 -25.61 0.59 -10.62
CA THR A 158 -24.53 1.30 -9.91
C THR A 158 -24.20 0.65 -8.56
N LYS A 159 -25.21 0.29 -7.76
CA LYS A 159 -25.00 -0.43 -6.49
C LYS A 159 -24.31 -1.77 -6.70
N VAL A 160 -24.77 -2.57 -7.66
CA VAL A 160 -24.16 -3.87 -7.97
C VAL A 160 -22.71 -3.72 -8.38
N LEU A 161 -22.40 -2.78 -9.29
CA LEU A 161 -21.01 -2.51 -9.70
C LEU A 161 -20.13 -2.06 -8.53
N SER A 162 -20.62 -1.17 -7.67
CA SER A 162 -19.88 -0.77 -6.47
C SER A 162 -19.60 -1.95 -5.55
N ILE A 163 -20.59 -2.82 -5.30
CA ILE A 163 -20.40 -4.03 -4.49
C ILE A 163 -19.35 -4.94 -5.14
N CYS A 164 -19.40 -5.14 -6.47
CA CYS A 164 -18.40 -5.94 -7.18
C CYS A 164 -16.99 -5.38 -7.02
N VAL A 165 -16.81 -4.06 -7.13
CA VAL A 165 -15.50 -3.41 -6.91
C VAL A 165 -15.02 -3.65 -5.48
N TRP A 166 -15.86 -3.43 -4.48
CA TRP A 166 -15.49 -3.67 -3.07
C TRP A 166 -15.12 -5.13 -2.79
N VAL A 167 -15.91 -6.07 -3.30
CA VAL A 167 -15.64 -7.51 -3.15
C VAL A 167 -14.34 -7.89 -3.86
N LEU A 168 -14.12 -7.42 -5.09
CA LEU A 168 -12.88 -7.67 -5.81
C LEU A 168 -11.67 -7.17 -5.02
N MET A 169 -11.73 -5.93 -4.53
CA MET A 169 -10.63 -5.33 -3.77
C MET A 169 -10.41 -6.04 -2.42
N ALA A 170 -11.48 -6.50 -1.76
CA ALA A 170 -11.38 -7.32 -0.56
C ALA A 170 -10.74 -8.68 -0.85
N VAL A 171 -11.14 -9.37 -1.92
CA VAL A 171 -10.59 -10.68 -2.32
C VAL A 171 -9.11 -10.57 -2.70
N LEU A 172 -8.68 -9.47 -3.33
CA LEU A 172 -7.26 -9.24 -3.61
C LEU A 172 -6.48 -8.92 -2.33
N SER A 173 -7.03 -8.07 -1.47
CA SER A 173 -6.33 -7.54 -0.29
C SER A 173 -6.27 -8.53 0.87
N LEU A 174 -7.37 -9.19 1.23
CA LEU A 174 -7.46 -10.04 2.42
C LEU A 174 -6.43 -11.18 2.43
N PRO A 175 -6.27 -11.99 1.37
CA PRO A 175 -5.27 -13.04 1.37
C PRO A 175 -3.85 -12.46 1.44
N ASN A 176 -3.61 -11.28 0.86
CA ASN A 176 -2.31 -10.62 0.95
C ASN A 176 -1.98 -10.21 2.41
N ILE A 177 -2.98 -9.80 3.19
CA ILE A 177 -2.85 -9.51 4.64
C ILE A 177 -2.65 -10.79 5.44
N ILE A 178 -3.43 -11.84 5.15
CA ILE A 178 -3.41 -13.12 5.88
C ILE A 178 -2.09 -13.87 5.64
N LEU A 179 -1.62 -13.90 4.40
CA LEU A 179 -0.40 -14.59 3.98
C LEU A 179 0.90 -13.84 4.37
N THR A 180 0.77 -12.66 4.99
CA THR A 180 1.86 -11.95 5.67
C THR A 180 1.92 -12.43 7.12
N ASN A 181 2.37 -13.67 7.31
CA ASN A 181 2.42 -14.37 8.58
C ASN A 181 3.84 -14.77 9.02
N GLY A 182 4.87 -14.24 8.35
CA GLY A 182 6.27 -14.45 8.73
C GLY A 182 6.59 -13.86 10.12
N GLN A 183 7.53 -14.49 10.82
CA GLN A 183 8.02 -13.99 12.11
C GLN A 183 8.87 -12.74 11.87
N PRO A 184 8.52 -11.58 12.47
CA PRO A 184 9.30 -10.36 12.31
C PRO A 184 10.63 -10.44 13.06
N THR A 185 11.74 -10.26 12.35
CA THR A 185 13.10 -10.12 12.89
C THR A 185 13.68 -8.77 12.49
N ARG A 186 14.68 -8.26 13.23
CA ARG A 186 15.30 -6.96 12.90
C ARG A 186 15.94 -6.91 11.51
N GLU A 187 16.30 -8.06 10.95
CA GLU A 187 16.90 -8.18 9.62
C GLU A 187 15.84 -8.21 8.50
N ASN A 188 14.74 -8.95 8.69
CA ASN A 188 13.74 -9.12 7.63
C ASN A 188 12.65 -8.03 7.61
N ILE A 189 12.52 -7.26 8.69
CA ILE A 189 11.39 -6.35 8.86
C ILE A 189 11.43 -5.11 7.96
N HIS A 190 12.59 -4.85 7.36
CA HIS A 190 12.76 -3.79 6.37
C HIS A 190 12.23 -4.19 4.98
N ASP A 191 12.03 -5.48 4.71
CA ASP A 191 11.50 -5.99 3.45
C ASP A 191 10.18 -6.76 3.66
N CYS A 192 9.06 -6.13 3.29
CA CYS A 192 7.73 -6.72 3.41
C CYS A 192 7.56 -8.03 2.62
N ILE A 193 8.37 -8.30 1.60
CA ILE A 193 8.31 -9.54 0.83
C ILE A 193 8.85 -10.72 1.63
N GLN A 194 9.88 -10.50 2.47
CA GLN A 194 10.46 -11.52 3.34
C GLN A 194 9.49 -11.94 4.46
N LEU A 195 8.54 -11.08 4.81
CA LEU A 195 7.50 -11.34 5.81
C LEU A 195 6.30 -12.15 5.26
N LYS A 196 6.28 -12.43 3.94
CA LYS A 196 5.22 -13.21 3.29
C LYS A 196 5.60 -14.68 3.18
N SER A 197 4.61 -15.55 3.37
CA SER A 197 4.74 -16.98 3.02
C SER A 197 5.05 -17.18 1.52
N PRO A 198 5.58 -18.34 1.10
CA PRO A 198 5.81 -18.63 -0.32
C PRO A 198 4.55 -18.48 -1.19
N LEU A 199 3.39 -18.86 -0.65
CA LEU A 199 2.10 -18.62 -1.30
C LEU A 199 1.76 -17.12 -1.35
N GLY A 200 2.04 -16.38 -0.28
CA GLY A 200 1.88 -14.93 -0.20
C GLY A 200 2.70 -14.17 -1.25
N VAL A 201 3.94 -14.59 -1.52
CA VAL A 201 4.78 -13.98 -2.57
C VAL A 201 4.19 -14.24 -3.96
N LYS A 202 3.73 -15.47 -4.24
CA LYS A 202 3.06 -15.80 -5.51
C LYS A 202 1.77 -15.00 -5.68
N TRP A 203 0.95 -14.93 -4.62
CA TRP A 203 -0.29 -14.15 -4.60
C TRP A 203 -0.02 -12.66 -4.80
N HIS A 204 0.99 -12.11 -4.12
CA HIS A 204 1.40 -10.71 -4.27
C HIS A 204 1.79 -10.40 -5.72
N LYS A 205 2.60 -11.25 -6.36
CA LYS A 205 2.95 -11.09 -7.79
C LYS A 205 1.71 -11.13 -8.69
N ALA A 206 0.77 -12.05 -8.43
CA ALA A 206 -0.47 -12.13 -9.17
C ALA A 206 -1.34 -10.86 -9.01
N ILE A 207 -1.48 -10.34 -7.77
CA ILE A 207 -2.19 -9.08 -7.52
C ILE A 207 -1.53 -7.93 -8.29
N VAL A 208 -0.21 -7.79 -8.20
CA VAL A 208 0.51 -6.71 -8.89
C VAL A 208 0.23 -6.76 -10.39
N TYR A 209 0.27 -7.95 -10.99
CA TYR A 209 -0.05 -8.13 -12.40
C TYR A 209 -1.51 -7.77 -12.73
N VAL A 210 -2.48 -8.33 -11.99
CA VAL A 210 -3.92 -8.02 -12.16
C VAL A 210 -4.18 -6.53 -12.04
N ASN A 211 -3.65 -5.90 -11.00
CA ASN A 211 -3.79 -4.47 -10.75
C ASN A 211 -3.16 -3.60 -11.85
N SER A 212 -2.04 -4.05 -12.42
CA SER A 212 -1.40 -3.38 -13.56
C SER A 212 -2.29 -3.46 -14.81
N CYS A 213 -2.87 -4.63 -15.09
CA CYS A 213 -3.84 -4.80 -16.17
C CYS A 213 -5.09 -3.93 -15.97
N LEU A 214 -5.63 -3.88 -14.74
CA LEU A 214 -6.78 -3.03 -14.40
C LEU A 214 -6.48 -1.56 -14.62
N PHE A 215 -5.29 -1.09 -14.23
CA PHE A 215 -4.86 0.29 -14.47
C PHE A 215 -4.84 0.62 -15.96
N VAL A 216 -4.22 -0.23 -16.79
CA VAL A 216 -4.17 -0.04 -18.24
C VAL A 216 -5.57 -0.03 -18.84
N ALA A 217 -6.45 -0.96 -18.43
CA ALA A 217 -7.82 -1.02 -18.91
C ALA A 217 -8.62 0.25 -18.57
N VAL A 218 -8.53 0.72 -17.31
CA VAL A 218 -9.19 1.97 -16.90
C VAL A 218 -8.63 3.17 -17.65
N LEU A 219 -7.32 3.24 -17.86
CA LEU A 219 -6.69 4.33 -18.60
C LEU A 219 -7.18 4.39 -20.05
N VAL A 220 -7.28 3.25 -20.74
CA VAL A 220 -7.85 3.17 -22.09
C VAL A 220 -9.31 3.62 -22.10
N ILE A 221 -10.11 3.19 -21.11
CA ILE A 221 -11.50 3.61 -20.96
C ILE A 221 -11.59 5.13 -20.75
N LEU A 222 -10.76 5.70 -19.89
CA LEU A 222 -10.74 7.14 -19.61
C LEU A 222 -10.43 7.93 -20.88
N ILE A 223 -9.38 7.55 -21.62
CA ILE A 223 -8.99 8.20 -22.87
C ILE A 223 -10.11 8.09 -23.91
N GLY A 224 -10.65 6.88 -24.13
CA GLY A 224 -11.71 6.66 -25.11
C GLY A 224 -12.98 7.45 -24.80
N CYS A 225 -13.41 7.47 -23.53
CA CYS A 225 -14.55 8.26 -23.10
C CYS A 225 -14.29 9.76 -23.24
N TYR A 226 -13.09 10.23 -22.90
CA TYR A 226 -12.72 11.64 -23.02
C TYR A 226 -12.77 12.11 -24.48
N ILE A 227 -12.16 11.35 -25.39
CA ILE A 227 -12.17 11.67 -26.83
C ILE A 227 -13.60 11.71 -27.38
N ALA A 228 -14.46 10.79 -26.96
CA ALA A 228 -15.82 10.72 -27.49
C ALA A 228 -16.81 11.72 -26.88
N ILE A 229 -16.45 12.33 -25.74
CA ILE A 229 -17.21 13.43 -25.13
C ILE A 229 -16.76 14.79 -25.67
N SER A 230 -15.49 14.91 -26.06
CA SER A 230 -14.93 16.11 -26.71
C SER A 230 -15.46 16.30 -28.13
#